data_AF-A0A6P1J280-F1
#
_entry.id   AF-A0A6P1J280-F1
#
_cell.length_a   1.000
_cell.length_b   1.000
_cell.length_c   1.000
_cell.angle_alpha   90.00
_cell.angle_beta   90.00
_cell.angle_gamma   90.00
#
_symmetry.space_group_name_H-M   'P 1'
#
loop_
_entity.id
_entity.type
_entity.pdbx_description
1 polymer ?
#
loop_
_entity_poly.entity_id
_entity_poly.type
_entity_poly.pdbx_seq_one_letter_code
_entity_poly.pdbx_strand_id
1 'polypeptide(L)'
;MSQHPPTTRGQEAEEFVANWLEGKGWRVEAHPAGPLSGADLVAREGTKVYVVEVKSLGEGRPDRVIPSLSQAVLQAQTHAAKKPNAKPLAVAYVEQASPSLLKQAALFAEQYVQGAGVGIVSSNGLSLWRPGPNGPVEISDTPQSRTRSRWQEKPPVPEVLNLFSDLNQWMLKVLLAPDIPPELLHAPRGRYDSGAALAEAALVSNMSASRFLKALRREKFLDESKNHIALVRREELFMRWRAAGLRSCPEIPMRISIRSTAQQQIHRFIGEQNGQACLGLFAAADGLGLGHVSGVPPYICVAKLPQLGSPGIAVPMVAYPEGVPDFILRQTLSPQSTFRGAVRRDGTAYADVIQTWLDVSNHPSRGQEQADHIQRSFLRKVIEAKHT
;
A
#
# COMPACT_ATOMS: atom_id res chain seq x y z
N MET A 1 11.08 -32.44 -26.89
CA MET A 1 10.72 -31.18 -26.20
C MET A 1 11.69 -31.04 -25.04
N SER A 2 12.77 -30.29 -25.25
CA SER A 2 13.81 -30.10 -24.24
C SER A 2 13.29 -29.16 -23.15
N GLN A 3 13.18 -29.68 -21.92
CA GLN A 3 12.87 -28.89 -20.74
C GLN A 3 14.15 -28.14 -20.33
N HIS A 4 14.14 -26.81 -20.44
CA HIS A 4 15.19 -25.98 -19.85
C HIS A 4 15.03 -25.98 -18.31
N PRO A 5 16.13 -26.06 -17.54
CA PRO A 5 16.09 -25.98 -16.09
C PRO A 5 15.58 -24.60 -15.63
N PRO A 6 15.04 -24.47 -14.41
CA PRO A 6 14.57 -23.19 -13.89
C PRO A 6 15.74 -22.20 -13.82
N THR A 7 15.61 -21.07 -14.53
CA THR A 7 16.56 -19.97 -14.55
C THR A 7 16.71 -19.40 -13.14
N THR A 8 17.94 -19.21 -12.68
CA THR A 8 18.17 -18.59 -11.37
C THR A 8 17.94 -17.08 -11.44
N ARG A 9 17.54 -16.45 -10.33
CA ARG A 9 17.35 -14.99 -10.23
C ARG A 9 18.58 -14.16 -10.64
N GLY A 10 19.77 -14.76 -10.61
CA GLY A 10 21.00 -14.17 -11.13
C GLY A 10 21.03 -14.13 -12.66
N GLN A 11 20.74 -15.25 -13.31
CA GLN A 11 20.67 -15.37 -14.76
C GLN A 11 19.56 -14.48 -15.36
N GLU A 12 18.40 -14.38 -14.72
CA GLU A 12 17.34 -13.45 -15.16
C GLU A 12 17.80 -11.98 -15.11
N ALA A 13 18.59 -11.62 -14.09
CA ALA A 13 19.14 -10.28 -13.96
C ALA A 13 20.20 -9.99 -15.02
N GLU A 14 21.07 -10.95 -15.31
CA GLU A 14 22.09 -10.85 -16.36
C GLU A 14 21.44 -10.69 -17.74
N GLU A 15 20.43 -11.50 -18.05
CA GLU A 15 19.66 -11.42 -19.30
C GLU A 15 18.97 -10.06 -19.44
N PHE A 16 18.37 -9.55 -18.36
CA PHE A 16 17.75 -8.23 -18.36
C PHE A 16 18.76 -7.10 -18.63
N VAL A 17 19.93 -7.15 -17.97
CA VAL A 17 21.01 -6.16 -18.16
C VAL A 17 21.57 -6.23 -19.58
N ALA A 18 21.76 -7.44 -20.12
CA ALA A 18 22.24 -7.66 -21.48
C ALA A 18 21.26 -7.06 -22.51
N ASN A 19 19.98 -7.44 -22.43
CA ASN A 19 18.93 -6.94 -23.32
C ASN A 19 18.82 -5.40 -23.28
N TRP A 20 18.98 -4.80 -22.10
CA TRP A 20 18.95 -3.35 -21.96
C TRP A 20 20.13 -2.68 -22.68
N LEU A 21 21.36 -3.19 -22.49
CA LEU A 21 22.56 -2.67 -23.12
C LEU A 21 22.48 -2.80 -24.65
N GLU A 22 21.98 -3.94 -25.14
CA GLU A 22 21.72 -4.16 -26.56
C GLU A 22 20.68 -3.19 -27.13
N GLY A 23 19.61 -2.91 -26.37
CA GLY A 23 18.62 -1.88 -26.71
C GLY A 23 19.21 -0.47 -26.84
N LYS A 24 20.40 -0.22 -26.30
CA LYS A 24 21.17 1.02 -26.48
C LYS A 24 22.24 0.94 -27.57
N GLY A 25 22.22 -0.11 -28.38
CA GLY A 25 23.14 -0.34 -29.49
C GLY A 25 24.50 -0.88 -29.07
N TRP A 26 24.63 -1.40 -27.84
CA TRP A 26 25.85 -2.09 -27.41
C TRP A 26 25.81 -3.53 -27.93
N ARG A 27 26.99 -4.11 -28.17
CA ARG A 27 27.07 -5.56 -28.42
C ARG A 27 27.42 -6.26 -27.12
N VAL A 28 26.59 -7.20 -26.68
CA VAL A 28 26.78 -7.91 -25.42
C VAL A 28 27.11 -9.37 -25.68
N GLU A 29 28.05 -9.90 -24.91
CA GLU A 29 28.40 -11.33 -24.85
C GLU A 29 28.18 -11.77 -23.41
N ALA A 30 27.19 -12.64 -23.17
CA ALA A 30 26.95 -13.23 -21.86
C ALA A 30 27.89 -14.41 -21.63
N HIS A 31 28.44 -14.54 -20.43
CA HIS A 31 29.38 -15.62 -20.05
C HIS A 31 30.51 -15.82 -21.09
N PRO A 32 31.34 -14.80 -21.33
CA PRO A 32 32.33 -14.81 -22.40
C PRO A 32 33.36 -15.94 -22.22
N ALA A 33 33.77 -16.57 -23.32
CA ALA A 33 34.81 -17.61 -23.25
C ALA A 33 36.23 -17.02 -23.12
N GLY A 34 37.20 -17.85 -22.71
CA GLY A 34 38.62 -17.50 -22.71
C GLY A 34 39.05 -16.64 -21.51
N PRO A 35 39.89 -15.60 -21.68
CA PRO A 35 40.49 -14.84 -20.56
C PRO A 35 39.50 -14.14 -19.61
N LEU A 36 38.22 -14.03 -20.02
CA LEU A 36 37.14 -13.39 -19.28
C LEU A 36 36.08 -14.37 -18.76
N SER A 37 36.35 -15.69 -18.78
CA SER A 37 35.40 -16.76 -18.40
C SER A 37 34.80 -16.71 -16.99
N GLY A 38 35.20 -15.76 -16.16
CA GLY A 38 34.62 -15.52 -14.83
C GLY A 38 33.71 -14.28 -14.74
N ALA A 39 33.60 -13.48 -15.81
CA ALA A 39 32.74 -12.31 -15.82
C ALA A 39 31.30 -12.68 -16.24
N ASP A 40 30.32 -11.97 -15.69
CA ASP A 40 28.91 -12.21 -16.03
C ASP A 40 28.63 -11.80 -17.49
N LEU A 41 29.02 -10.58 -17.89
CA LEU A 41 28.85 -10.09 -19.27
C LEU A 41 30.08 -9.31 -19.78
N VAL A 42 30.25 -9.26 -21.10
CA VAL A 42 31.13 -8.31 -21.80
C VAL A 42 30.32 -7.47 -22.77
N ALA A 43 30.35 -6.16 -22.58
CA ALA A 43 29.56 -5.23 -23.39
C ALA A 43 30.45 -4.27 -24.18
N ARG A 44 30.11 -4.01 -25.44
CA ARG A 44 30.90 -3.16 -26.35
C ARG A 44 30.08 -1.97 -26.82
N GLU A 45 30.62 -0.77 -26.56
CA GLU A 45 30.08 0.51 -27.01
C GLU A 45 31.07 1.13 -28.00
N GLY A 46 30.84 0.92 -29.30
CA GLY A 46 31.80 1.28 -30.34
C GLY A 46 33.14 0.56 -30.12
N THR A 47 34.22 1.31 -29.86
CA THR A 47 35.57 0.77 -29.60
C THR A 47 35.83 0.44 -28.13
N LYS A 48 34.95 0.85 -27.21
CA LYS A 48 35.12 0.63 -25.77
C LYS A 48 34.59 -0.75 -25.39
N VAL A 49 35.36 -1.49 -24.60
CA VAL A 49 34.97 -2.80 -24.07
C VAL A 49 34.76 -2.65 -22.57
N TYR A 50 33.61 -3.11 -22.08
CA TYR A 50 33.28 -3.15 -20.67
C TYR A 50 33.15 -4.59 -20.19
N VAL A 51 33.72 -4.88 -19.02
CA VAL A 51 33.53 -6.14 -18.31
C VAL A 51 32.52 -5.86 -17.20
N VAL A 52 31.38 -6.55 -17.25
CA VAL A 52 30.20 -6.25 -16.45
C VAL A 52 29.97 -7.33 -15.43
N GLU A 53 29.85 -6.93 -14.16
CA GLU A 53 29.41 -7.79 -13.06
C GLU A 53 28.01 -7.38 -12.64
N VAL A 54 27.11 -8.36 -12.56
CA VAL A 54 25.71 -8.17 -12.19
C VAL A 54 25.48 -8.76 -10.82
N LYS A 55 24.76 -8.02 -9.96
CA LYS A 55 24.28 -8.53 -8.67
C LYS A 55 22.77 -8.35 -8.59
N SER A 56 22.05 -9.46 -8.45
CA SER A 56 20.60 -9.49 -8.32
C SER A 56 20.20 -9.44 -6.85
N LEU A 57 19.39 -8.46 -6.47
CA LEU A 57 18.86 -8.34 -5.12
C LEU A 57 17.33 -8.34 -5.10
N GLY A 58 16.78 -9.00 -4.07
CA GLY A 58 15.36 -8.97 -3.66
C GLY A 58 14.79 -7.57 -3.51
N GLU A 59 15.57 -6.69 -2.91
CA GLU A 59 15.10 -5.40 -2.39
C GLU A 59 16.08 -4.28 -2.77
N GLY A 60 15.55 -3.14 -3.25
CA GLY A 60 16.31 -1.93 -3.57
C GLY A 60 16.70 -1.07 -2.37
N ARG A 61 17.12 -1.70 -1.26
CA ARG A 61 17.52 -1.01 -0.02
C ARG A 61 18.99 -0.59 -0.09
N PRO A 62 19.35 0.69 0.14
CA PRO A 62 20.74 1.13 0.00
C PRO A 62 21.74 0.39 0.90
N ASP A 63 21.33 0.05 2.13
CA ASP A 63 22.15 -0.71 3.07
C ASP A 63 22.49 -2.13 2.60
N ARG A 64 21.79 -2.65 1.58
CA ARG A 64 22.05 -3.95 0.95
C ARG A 64 22.68 -3.80 -0.43
N VAL A 65 22.18 -2.86 -1.23
CA VAL A 65 22.62 -2.64 -2.61
C VAL A 65 24.05 -2.09 -2.64
N ILE A 66 24.40 -1.15 -1.76
CA ILE A 66 25.75 -0.55 -1.75
C ILE A 66 26.83 -1.59 -1.43
N PRO A 67 26.71 -2.45 -0.40
CA PRO A 67 27.68 -3.54 -0.21
C PRO A 67 27.80 -4.49 -1.41
N SER A 68 26.69 -4.86 -2.05
CA SER A 68 26.72 -5.71 -3.24
C SER A 68 27.36 -5.02 -4.45
N LEU A 69 27.14 -3.71 -4.61
CA LEU A 69 27.83 -2.90 -5.62
C LEU A 69 29.33 -2.84 -5.35
N SER A 70 29.76 -2.66 -4.10
CA SER A 70 31.19 -2.70 -3.74
C SER A 70 31.82 -4.02 -4.15
N GLN A 71 31.15 -5.15 -3.90
CA GLN A 71 31.62 -6.45 -4.33
C GLN A 71 31.69 -6.57 -5.87
N ALA A 72 30.66 -6.12 -6.58
CA ALA A 72 30.62 -6.13 -8.04
C ALA A 72 31.73 -5.26 -8.66
N VAL A 73 32.05 -4.10 -8.06
CA VAL A 73 33.16 -3.23 -8.49
C VAL A 73 34.48 -3.99 -8.40
N LEU A 74 34.76 -4.64 -7.26
CA LEU A 74 36.00 -5.40 -7.07
C LEU A 74 36.12 -6.57 -8.05
N GLN A 75 35.03 -7.29 -8.29
CA GLN A 75 34.98 -8.39 -9.26
C GLN A 75 35.20 -7.86 -10.69
N ALA A 76 34.51 -6.78 -11.07
CA ALA A 76 34.59 -6.22 -12.41
C ALA A 76 36.01 -5.70 -12.69
N GLN A 77 36.65 -5.03 -11.72
CA GLN A 77 38.04 -4.57 -11.82
C GLN A 77 38.99 -5.75 -11.99
N THR A 78 38.81 -6.81 -11.21
CA THR A 78 39.63 -8.03 -11.28
C THR A 78 39.53 -8.69 -12.65
N HIS A 79 38.33 -8.77 -13.21
CA HIS A 79 38.11 -9.35 -14.54
C HIS A 79 38.59 -8.42 -15.67
N ALA A 80 38.35 -7.12 -15.57
CA ALA A 80 38.83 -6.14 -16.55
C ALA A 80 40.37 -6.11 -16.64
N ALA A 81 41.09 -6.30 -15.53
CA ALA A 81 42.55 -6.35 -15.51
C ALA A 81 43.14 -7.46 -16.39
N LYS A 82 42.37 -8.53 -16.69
CA LYS A 82 42.81 -9.65 -17.55
C LYS A 82 42.81 -9.31 -19.03
N LYS A 83 42.25 -8.16 -19.43
CA LYS A 83 42.12 -7.75 -20.84
C LYS A 83 42.57 -6.30 -21.05
N PRO A 84 43.58 -6.04 -21.88
CA PRO A 84 43.99 -4.68 -22.21
C PRO A 84 42.82 -3.85 -22.75
N ASN A 85 42.71 -2.60 -22.29
CA ASN A 85 41.68 -1.63 -22.67
C ASN A 85 40.22 -2.01 -22.29
N ALA A 86 40.02 -3.04 -21.48
CA ALA A 86 38.71 -3.33 -20.89
C ALA A 86 38.45 -2.44 -19.68
N LYS A 87 37.23 -1.91 -19.57
CA LYS A 87 36.79 -1.06 -18.46
C LYS A 87 35.84 -1.82 -17.53
N PRO A 88 36.02 -1.76 -16.20
CA PRO A 88 35.12 -2.42 -15.29
C PRO A 88 33.78 -1.69 -15.16
N LEU A 89 32.70 -2.46 -15.07
CA LEU A 89 31.33 -1.99 -14.90
C LEU A 89 30.59 -2.85 -13.87
N ALA A 90 30.18 -2.26 -12.77
CA ALA A 90 29.38 -2.94 -11.74
C ALA A 90 27.92 -2.55 -11.89
N VAL A 91 27.01 -3.54 -11.91
CA VAL A 91 25.58 -3.32 -12.06
C VAL A 91 24.82 -4.05 -10.95
N ALA A 92 23.98 -3.33 -10.22
CA ALA A 92 22.99 -3.94 -9.35
C ALA A 92 21.64 -3.99 -10.07
N TYR A 93 21.08 -5.18 -10.18
CA TYR A 93 19.70 -5.40 -10.57
C TYR A 93 18.81 -5.46 -9.32
N VAL A 94 17.82 -4.58 -9.27
CA VAL A 94 16.83 -4.53 -8.20
C VAL A 94 15.44 -4.48 -8.82
N GLU A 95 14.45 -5.09 -8.17
CA GLU A 95 13.06 -5.06 -8.67
C GLU A 95 12.54 -3.62 -8.83
N GLN A 96 12.88 -2.74 -7.88
CA GLN A 96 12.57 -1.31 -7.92
C GLN A 96 13.73 -0.48 -7.36
N ALA A 97 14.17 0.53 -8.12
CA ALA A 97 15.15 1.51 -7.66
C ALA A 97 14.44 2.78 -7.15
N SER A 98 14.63 3.11 -5.86
CA SER A 98 14.11 4.36 -5.30
C SER A 98 15.03 5.55 -5.61
N PRO A 99 14.53 6.81 -5.67
CA PRO A 99 15.39 7.98 -5.87
C PRO A 99 16.49 8.12 -4.80
N SER A 100 16.20 7.72 -3.56
CA SER A 100 17.20 7.70 -2.48
C SER A 100 18.30 6.67 -2.75
N LEU A 101 17.95 5.50 -3.29
CA LEU A 101 18.94 4.50 -3.67
C LEU A 101 19.82 5.03 -4.81
N LEU A 102 19.21 5.57 -5.86
CA LEU A 102 19.95 6.13 -7.00
C LEU A 102 20.90 7.25 -6.53
N LYS A 103 20.42 8.16 -5.68
CA LYS A 103 21.25 9.23 -5.09
C LYS A 103 22.40 8.68 -4.26
N GLN A 104 22.17 7.68 -3.41
CA GLN A 104 23.22 7.10 -2.58
C GLN A 104 24.22 6.27 -3.41
N ALA A 105 23.77 5.60 -4.46
CA ALA A 105 24.65 4.89 -5.38
C ALA A 105 25.51 5.85 -6.22
N ALA A 106 24.94 6.98 -6.65
CA ALA A 106 25.69 8.06 -7.30
C ALA A 106 26.78 8.61 -6.38
N LEU A 107 26.42 8.97 -5.14
CA LEU A 107 27.38 9.45 -4.13
C LEU A 107 28.46 8.41 -3.83
N PHE A 108 28.08 7.13 -3.72
CA PHE A 108 29.03 6.04 -3.53
C PHE A 108 30.01 5.92 -4.70
N ALA A 109 29.50 5.96 -5.93
CA ALA A 109 30.32 5.89 -7.14
C ALA A 109 31.29 7.07 -7.24
N GLU A 110 30.82 8.28 -6.94
CA GLU A 110 31.61 9.51 -6.95
C GLU A 110 32.71 9.50 -5.87
N GLN A 111 32.37 9.08 -4.65
CA GLN A 111 33.25 9.20 -3.51
C GLN A 111 34.27 8.06 -3.39
N TYR A 112 33.89 6.83 -3.79
CA TYR A 112 34.67 5.64 -3.46
C TYR A 112 35.11 4.80 -4.67
N VAL A 113 34.47 4.93 -5.83
CA VAL A 113 34.75 4.05 -6.96
C VAL A 113 35.75 4.69 -7.93
N GLN A 114 36.96 4.12 -7.98
CA GLN A 114 38.02 4.58 -8.88
C GLN A 114 38.11 3.69 -10.12
N GLY A 115 38.06 4.31 -11.31
CA GLY A 115 38.32 3.62 -12.58
C GLY A 115 37.27 2.60 -13.03
N ALA A 116 36.13 2.48 -12.33
CA ALA A 116 35.01 1.61 -12.69
C ALA A 116 33.70 2.38 -12.88
N GLY A 117 32.84 1.91 -13.78
CA GLY A 117 31.47 2.38 -13.87
C GLY A 117 30.57 1.65 -12.87
N VAL A 118 29.52 2.32 -12.41
CA VAL A 118 28.50 1.78 -11.51
C VAL A 118 27.13 2.01 -12.11
N GLY A 119 26.24 1.04 -12.03
CA GLY A 119 24.87 1.15 -12.53
C GLY A 119 23.85 0.50 -11.61
N ILE A 120 22.64 1.05 -11.62
CA ILE A 120 21.46 0.41 -11.04
C ILE A 120 20.42 0.22 -12.13
N VAL A 121 20.09 -1.04 -12.37
CA VAL A 121 19.05 -1.46 -13.31
C VAL A 121 17.81 -1.87 -12.52
N SER A 122 16.66 -1.37 -12.95
CA SER A 122 15.35 -1.79 -12.44
C SER A 122 14.30 -1.75 -13.55
N SER A 123 13.08 -2.19 -13.21
CA SER A 123 11.89 -2.04 -14.07
C SER A 123 11.60 -0.60 -14.52
N ASN A 124 12.13 0.42 -13.81
CA ASN A 124 11.94 1.83 -14.12
C ASN A 124 13.05 2.43 -15.05
N GLY A 125 14.00 1.62 -15.49
CA GLY A 125 15.15 2.03 -16.31
C GLY A 125 16.51 1.81 -15.63
N LEU A 126 17.58 2.15 -16.36
CA LEU A 126 18.97 2.17 -15.86
C LEU A 126 19.39 3.59 -15.51
N SER A 127 20.06 3.73 -14.37
CA SER A 127 20.94 4.87 -14.08
C SER A 127 22.38 4.37 -14.04
N LEU A 128 23.22 4.90 -14.94
CA LEU A 128 24.61 4.50 -15.08
C LEU A 128 25.54 5.70 -14.83
N TRP A 129 26.53 5.52 -13.96
CA TRP A 129 27.58 6.50 -13.66
C TRP A 129 28.93 5.95 -14.13
N ARG A 130 29.58 6.62 -15.08
CA ARG A 130 30.87 6.19 -15.65
C ARG A 130 31.99 7.15 -15.28
N PRO A 131 33.24 6.68 -15.10
CA PRO A 131 34.37 7.59 -14.96
C PRO A 131 34.52 8.48 -16.21
N GLY A 132 34.46 9.79 -16.02
CA GLY A 132 34.72 10.82 -17.03
C GLY A 132 35.93 11.70 -16.65
N PRO A 133 36.44 12.51 -17.58
CA PRO A 133 37.61 13.36 -17.36
C PRO A 133 37.44 14.39 -16.24
N ASN A 134 36.19 14.73 -15.87
CA ASN A 134 35.84 15.69 -14.82
C ASN A 134 34.96 15.06 -13.71
N GLY A 135 35.04 13.74 -13.50
CA GLY A 135 34.18 13.01 -12.54
C GLY A 135 33.16 12.08 -13.22
N PRO A 136 32.26 11.45 -12.45
CA PRO A 136 31.31 10.47 -12.97
C PRO A 136 30.29 11.12 -13.92
N VAL A 137 30.15 10.57 -15.13
CA VAL A 137 29.14 10.97 -16.13
C VAL A 137 27.91 10.11 -15.95
N GLU A 138 26.78 10.75 -15.62
CA GLU A 138 25.48 10.09 -15.54
C GLU A 138 24.88 9.89 -16.93
N ILE A 139 24.44 8.67 -17.19
CA ILE A 139 23.62 8.31 -18.34
C ILE A 139 22.37 7.67 -17.75
N SER A 140 21.33 8.47 -17.73
CA SER A 140 20.01 8.11 -17.22
C SER A 140 19.03 8.14 -18.38
N ASP A 141 18.24 7.08 -18.50
CA ASP A 141 17.16 7.00 -19.46
C ASP A 141 15.84 7.04 -18.69
N THR A 142 15.50 8.21 -18.16
CA THR A 142 14.13 8.45 -17.71
C THR A 142 13.30 8.79 -18.94
N PRO A 143 12.25 8.01 -19.29
CA PRO A 143 11.45 8.32 -20.46
C PRO A 143 10.72 9.65 -20.26
N GLN A 144 11.25 10.71 -20.89
CA GLN A 144 10.51 11.94 -21.11
C GLN A 144 9.30 11.62 -21.99
N SER A 145 8.12 11.80 -21.41
CA SER A 145 6.80 11.92 -22.04
C SER A 145 6.82 11.99 -23.56
N ARG A 146 6.58 10.86 -24.22
CA ARG A 146 6.01 10.82 -25.57
C ARG A 146 4.86 9.82 -25.63
N THR A 147 3.72 10.40 -25.98
CA THR A 147 2.39 9.84 -26.22
C THR A 147 2.38 8.59 -27.13
N ARG A 148 1.69 7.55 -26.63
CA ARG A 148 0.89 6.51 -27.33
C ARG A 148 1.46 5.84 -28.60
N SER A 149 1.62 4.50 -28.58
CA SER A 149 0.56 3.57 -29.03
C SER A 149 0.95 2.07 -28.92
N ARG A 150 -0.01 1.24 -28.45
CA ARG A 150 -0.34 -0.17 -28.84
C ARG A 150 0.85 -1.08 -29.25
N TRP A 151 1.23 -2.13 -28.54
CA TRP A 151 0.45 -3.27 -28.05
C TRP A 151 1.13 -3.96 -26.85
N GLN A 152 0.34 -4.22 -25.81
CA GLN A 152 0.42 -5.32 -24.81
C GLN A 152 1.79 -5.82 -24.33
N GLU A 153 2.33 -5.17 -23.30
CA GLU A 153 2.75 -5.84 -22.07
C GLU A 153 2.16 -5.05 -20.89
N LYS A 154 1.46 -5.73 -19.98
CA LYS A 154 0.87 -5.09 -18.79
C LYS A 154 2.03 -4.51 -17.96
N PRO A 155 2.08 -3.19 -17.71
CA PRO A 155 3.07 -2.64 -16.80
C PRO A 155 2.90 -3.29 -15.42
N PRO A 156 3.98 -3.59 -14.67
CA PRO A 156 3.82 -3.85 -13.25
C PRO A 156 3.19 -2.59 -12.66
N VAL A 157 1.97 -2.75 -12.13
CA VAL A 157 1.21 -1.65 -11.54
C VAL A 157 2.13 -1.00 -10.49
N PRO A 158 2.44 0.31 -10.57
CA PRO A 158 3.18 0.97 -9.49
C PRO A 158 2.47 0.61 -8.20
N GLU A 159 3.17 0.21 -7.14
CA GLU A 159 2.54 -0.18 -5.88
C GLU A 159 1.68 1.01 -5.41
N VAL A 160 0.40 0.98 -5.78
CA VAL A 160 -0.61 1.93 -5.35
C VAL A 160 -0.80 1.55 -3.92
N LEU A 161 0.03 2.11 -3.04
CA LEU A 161 -0.14 2.01 -1.60
C LEU A 161 -1.58 2.43 -1.35
N ASN A 162 -2.44 1.45 -1.08
CA ASN A 162 -3.83 1.71 -0.85
C ASN A 162 -3.93 2.47 0.47
N LEU A 163 -4.01 3.80 0.38
CA LEU A 163 -4.11 4.69 1.52
C LEU A 163 -5.31 4.33 2.41
N PHE A 164 -6.30 3.67 1.83
CA PHE A 164 -7.52 3.21 2.49
C PHE A 164 -7.57 1.68 2.59
N SER A 165 -6.43 1.02 2.78
CA SER A 165 -6.43 -0.36 3.29
C SER A 165 -6.99 -0.42 4.71
N ASP A 166 -7.45 -1.58 5.17
CA ASP A 166 -8.10 -1.74 6.48
C ASP A 166 -7.31 -1.11 7.65
N LEU A 167 -6.04 -1.49 7.81
CA LEU A 167 -5.18 -0.92 8.85
C LEU A 167 -4.89 0.57 8.64
N ASN A 168 -4.78 1.04 7.40
CA ASN A 168 -4.55 2.46 7.13
C ASN A 168 -5.79 3.30 7.46
N GLN A 169 -6.99 2.80 7.17
CA GLN A 169 -8.24 3.42 7.59
C GLN A 169 -8.35 3.48 9.11
N TRP A 170 -7.94 2.44 9.84
CA TRP A 170 -7.83 2.49 11.29
C TRP A 170 -6.86 3.58 11.76
N MET A 171 -5.64 3.63 11.23
CA MET A 171 -4.66 4.67 11.59
C MET A 171 -5.13 6.09 11.23
N LEU A 172 -5.91 6.27 10.14
CA LEU A 172 -6.57 7.53 9.83
C LEU A 172 -7.57 7.93 10.92
N LYS A 173 -8.41 7.01 11.39
CA LYS A 173 -9.33 7.26 12.50
C LYS A 173 -8.58 7.67 13.77
N VAL A 174 -7.46 7.02 14.09
CA VAL A 174 -6.61 7.38 15.25
C VAL A 174 -6.09 8.82 15.13
N LEU A 175 -5.60 9.23 13.95
CA LEU A 175 -5.14 10.60 13.72
C LEU A 175 -6.26 11.65 13.77
N LEU A 176 -7.49 11.28 13.44
CA LEU A 176 -8.68 12.16 13.45
C LEU A 176 -9.41 12.17 14.80
N ALA A 177 -9.14 11.19 15.67
CA ALA A 177 -9.83 11.00 16.94
C ALA A 177 -9.81 12.21 17.88
N PRO A 178 -8.74 13.03 17.97
CA PRO A 178 -8.76 14.25 18.79
C PRO A 178 -9.83 15.27 18.37
N ASP A 179 -10.23 15.26 17.09
CA ASP A 179 -11.20 16.22 16.54
C ASP A 179 -12.63 15.66 16.51
N ILE A 180 -12.85 14.41 16.95
CA ILE A 180 -14.15 13.72 16.92
C ILE A 180 -14.61 13.43 18.36
N PRO A 181 -15.87 13.75 18.71
CA PRO A 181 -16.40 13.48 20.04
C PRO A 181 -16.28 11.99 20.44
N PRO A 182 -15.96 11.69 21.71
CA PRO A 182 -15.75 10.32 22.16
C PRO A 182 -16.90 9.34 21.93
N GLU A 183 -18.11 9.85 21.97
CA GLU A 183 -19.36 9.15 21.77
C GLU A 183 -19.66 8.82 20.29
N LEU A 184 -18.80 9.27 19.36
CA LEU A 184 -18.93 9.05 17.92
C LEU A 184 -17.76 8.26 17.31
N LEU A 185 -16.62 8.18 18.00
CA LEU A 185 -15.47 7.37 17.60
C LEU A 185 -14.69 6.88 18.81
N HIS A 186 -14.56 5.55 18.93
CA HIS A 186 -13.72 4.91 19.92
C HIS A 186 -12.31 4.72 19.36
N ALA A 187 -11.39 5.61 19.74
CA ALA A 187 -9.98 5.52 19.35
C ALA A 187 -9.09 6.21 20.39
N PRO A 188 -7.80 5.82 20.49
CA PRO A 188 -6.81 6.56 21.25
C PRO A 188 -6.81 8.04 20.85
N ARG A 189 -6.80 8.94 21.84
CA ARG A 189 -6.78 10.38 21.62
C ARG A 189 -5.44 10.92 22.06
N GLY A 190 -4.68 11.48 21.10
CA GLY A 190 -3.37 12.05 21.38
C GLY A 190 -2.81 12.80 20.18
N ARG A 191 -1.75 13.57 20.42
CA ARG A 191 -0.87 14.08 19.37
C ARG A 191 0.36 13.19 19.34
N TYR A 192 0.75 12.75 18.14
CA TYR A 192 1.83 11.78 17.96
C TYR A 192 3.02 12.45 17.29
N ASP A 193 4.15 12.50 17.98
CA ASP A 193 5.35 13.17 17.46
C ASP A 193 6.18 12.27 16.53
N SER A 194 5.89 10.96 16.52
CA SER A 194 6.63 10.00 15.71
C SER A 194 5.76 8.84 15.21
N GLY A 195 6.26 8.13 14.20
CA GLY A 195 5.61 6.92 13.70
C GLY A 195 5.57 5.78 14.72
N ALA A 196 6.53 5.73 15.65
CA ALA A 196 6.51 4.74 16.74
C ALA A 196 5.39 5.05 17.75
N ALA A 197 5.21 6.33 18.11
CA ALA A 197 4.11 6.75 18.98
C ALA A 197 2.74 6.48 18.35
N LEU A 198 2.59 6.73 17.04
CA LEU A 198 1.37 6.36 16.32
C LEU A 198 1.17 4.83 16.28
N ALA A 199 2.23 4.06 16.05
CA ALA A 199 2.16 2.61 15.99
C ALA A 199 1.69 2.00 17.32
N GLU A 200 2.25 2.48 18.42
CA GLU A 200 1.89 2.10 19.78
C GLU A 200 0.42 2.42 20.06
N ALA A 201 0.00 3.67 19.83
CA ALA A 201 -1.38 4.07 20.07
C ALA A 201 -2.36 3.27 19.20
N ALA A 202 -2.07 3.10 17.92
CA ALA A 202 -2.92 2.36 17.00
C ALA A 202 -2.85 0.83 17.18
N LEU A 203 -1.98 0.32 18.05
CA LEU A 203 -1.72 -1.11 18.24
C LEU A 203 -1.41 -1.81 16.90
N VAL A 204 -0.42 -1.29 16.19
CA VAL A 204 0.10 -1.82 14.91
C VAL A 204 1.63 -1.90 14.96
N SER A 205 2.23 -2.58 13.99
CA SER A 205 3.69 -2.62 13.90
C SER A 205 4.28 -1.26 13.48
N ASN A 206 5.49 -0.96 13.95
CA ASN A 206 6.27 0.21 13.50
C ASN A 206 6.42 0.25 11.98
N MET A 207 6.53 -0.92 11.32
CA MET A 207 6.61 -1.04 9.87
C MET A 207 5.31 -0.61 9.18
N SER A 208 4.15 -1.01 9.71
CA SER A 208 2.84 -0.63 9.19
C SER A 208 2.65 0.90 9.30
N ALA A 209 2.93 1.47 10.46
CA ALA A 209 2.83 2.92 10.68
C ALA A 209 3.81 3.70 9.79
N SER A 210 5.05 3.22 9.65
CA SER A 210 6.06 3.84 8.77
C SER A 210 5.62 3.84 7.30
N ARG A 211 5.13 2.71 6.79
CA ARG A 211 4.60 2.61 5.41
C ARG A 211 3.42 3.55 5.19
N PHE A 212 2.49 3.60 6.14
CA PHE A 212 1.33 4.49 6.09
C PHE A 212 1.72 5.98 6.09
N LEU A 213 2.61 6.40 7.00
CA LEU A 213 3.08 7.79 7.05
C LEU A 213 3.88 8.16 5.80
N LYS A 214 4.67 7.23 5.23
CA LYS A 214 5.34 7.43 3.95
C LYS A 214 4.33 7.63 2.80
N ALA A 215 3.23 6.87 2.79
CA ALA A 215 2.15 7.04 1.81
C ALA A 215 1.47 8.40 1.95
N LEU A 216 1.08 8.80 3.18
CA LEU A 216 0.49 10.12 3.44
C LEU A 216 1.42 11.26 3.04
N ARG A 217 2.73 11.15 3.35
CA ARG A 217 3.73 12.16 2.97
C ARG A 217 3.87 12.26 1.45
N ARG A 218 3.99 11.13 0.76
CA ARG A 218 4.09 11.07 -0.71
C ARG A 218 2.89 11.74 -1.39
N GLU A 219 1.71 11.57 -0.82
CA GLU A 219 0.47 12.17 -1.34
C GLU A 219 0.17 13.56 -0.77
N LYS A 220 1.09 14.12 0.04
CA LYS A 220 1.00 15.45 0.65
C LYS A 220 -0.24 15.64 1.52
N PHE A 221 -0.54 14.63 2.34
CA PHE A 221 -1.58 14.66 3.38
C PHE A 221 -1.02 14.87 4.79
N LEU A 222 0.30 15.01 4.95
CA LEU A 222 0.93 15.40 6.23
C LEU A 222 1.33 16.88 6.22
N ASP A 223 1.10 17.56 7.34
CA ASP A 223 1.67 18.88 7.61
C ASP A 223 3.14 18.74 8.00
N GLU A 224 4.07 19.18 7.15
CA GLU A 224 5.49 19.15 7.46
C GLU A 224 5.95 20.36 8.29
N SER A 225 5.10 21.36 8.52
CA SER A 225 5.42 22.52 9.37
C SER A 225 5.26 22.25 10.87
N LYS A 226 4.55 21.17 11.23
CA LYS A 226 4.25 20.81 12.63
C LYS A 226 5.25 19.78 13.16
N ASN A 227 5.59 19.93 14.43
CA ASN A 227 6.47 18.98 15.14
C ASN A 227 5.78 17.66 15.52
N HIS A 228 4.52 17.49 15.13
CA HIS A 228 3.72 16.27 15.34
C HIS A 228 3.00 15.88 14.05
N ILE A 229 2.59 14.61 13.96
CA ILE A 229 1.84 14.08 12.82
C ILE A 229 0.47 14.74 12.76
N ALA A 230 0.26 15.60 11.76
CA ALA A 230 -1.02 16.28 11.51
C ALA A 230 -1.45 16.10 10.06
N LEU A 231 -2.76 15.85 9.85
CA LEU A 231 -3.34 15.65 8.52
C LEU A 231 -3.73 16.99 7.88
N VAL A 232 -3.20 17.33 6.70
CA VAL A 232 -3.63 18.45 5.82
C VAL A 232 -4.57 17.97 4.72
N ARG A 233 -5.21 18.91 4.00
CA ARG A 233 -6.06 18.62 2.83
C ARG A 233 -7.12 17.57 3.13
N ARG A 234 -7.73 17.69 4.32
CA ARG A 234 -8.68 16.69 4.84
C ARG A 234 -9.92 16.57 3.97
N GLU A 235 -10.39 17.64 3.33
CA GLU A 235 -11.47 17.59 2.34
C GLU A 235 -11.19 16.61 1.19
N GLU A 236 -10.02 16.72 0.56
CA GLU A 236 -9.61 15.81 -0.51
C GLU A 236 -9.38 14.39 0.01
N LEU A 237 -8.81 14.24 1.21
CA LEU A 237 -8.60 12.95 1.84
C LEU A 237 -9.93 12.21 2.09
N PHE A 238 -10.93 12.88 2.64
CA PHE A 238 -12.27 12.31 2.87
C PHE A 238 -12.97 12.00 1.55
N MET A 239 -12.90 12.89 0.55
CA MET A 239 -13.45 12.63 -0.79
C MET A 239 -12.88 11.33 -1.38
N ARG A 240 -11.55 11.16 -1.31
CA ARG A 240 -10.85 9.95 -1.78
C ARG A 240 -11.19 8.71 -0.96
N TRP A 241 -11.36 8.86 0.36
CA TRP A 241 -11.77 7.76 1.24
C TRP A 241 -13.15 7.25 0.87
N ARG A 242 -14.12 8.15 0.65
CA ARG A 242 -15.46 7.79 0.18
C ARG A 242 -15.41 7.07 -1.17
N ALA A 243 -14.59 7.56 -2.11
CA ALA A 243 -14.42 6.92 -3.41
C ALA A 243 -13.79 5.52 -3.30
N ALA A 244 -12.84 5.32 -2.39
CA ALA A 244 -12.23 4.00 -2.16
C ALA A 244 -13.22 2.97 -1.58
N GLY A 245 -14.25 3.45 -0.88
CA GLY A 245 -15.32 2.65 -0.28
C GLY A 245 -16.42 2.19 -1.25
N LEU A 246 -16.34 2.52 -2.55
CA LEU A 246 -17.33 2.16 -3.59
C LEU A 246 -17.42 0.65 -3.93
N ARG A 247 -16.87 -0.23 -3.09
CA ARG A 247 -16.81 -1.66 -3.35
C ARG A 247 -18.03 -2.36 -2.76
N SER A 248 -18.58 -3.31 -3.51
CA SER A 248 -19.67 -4.16 -3.02
C SER A 248 -19.19 -5.04 -1.84
N CYS A 249 -19.99 -5.09 -0.79
CA CYS A 249 -19.81 -6.00 0.33
C CYS A 249 -20.69 -7.24 0.15
N PRO A 250 -20.21 -8.44 0.52
CA PRO A 250 -21.06 -9.62 0.64
C PRO A 250 -22.13 -9.40 1.72
N GLU A 251 -23.38 -9.70 1.39
CA GLU A 251 -24.54 -9.51 2.25
C GLU A 251 -25.44 -10.74 2.26
N ILE A 252 -26.05 -11.05 3.41
CA ILE A 252 -27.04 -12.10 3.56
C ILE A 252 -28.27 -11.49 4.24
N PRO A 253 -29.42 -11.39 3.55
CA PRO A 253 -30.69 -11.06 4.17
C PRO A 253 -31.12 -12.18 5.13
N MET A 254 -31.53 -11.83 6.34
CA MET A 254 -31.82 -12.80 7.39
C MET A 254 -33.22 -12.61 7.97
N ARG A 255 -33.80 -13.73 8.43
CA ARG A 255 -35.06 -13.76 9.19
C ARG A 255 -34.88 -14.59 10.45
N ILE A 256 -35.54 -14.17 11.51
CA ILE A 256 -35.52 -14.84 12.82
C ILE A 256 -36.57 -15.94 12.81
N SER A 257 -36.16 -17.15 13.17
CA SER A 257 -37.03 -18.34 13.12
C SER A 257 -37.90 -18.52 14.37
N ILE A 258 -37.67 -17.74 15.43
CA ILE A 258 -38.38 -17.83 16.71
C ILE A 258 -39.27 -16.62 17.00
N ARG A 259 -40.30 -16.83 17.83
CA ARG A 259 -41.16 -15.74 18.33
C ARG A 259 -40.43 -14.91 19.38
N SER A 260 -39.59 -14.00 18.94
CA SER A 260 -38.95 -12.98 19.78
C SER A 260 -38.80 -11.68 18.98
N THR A 261 -38.60 -10.56 19.66
CA THR A 261 -38.40 -9.28 18.95
C THR A 261 -37.08 -9.30 18.19
N ALA A 262 -37.06 -8.74 16.97
CA ALA A 262 -35.86 -8.74 16.14
C ALA A 262 -34.68 -8.05 16.84
N GLN A 263 -34.96 -6.96 17.55
CA GLN A 263 -33.98 -6.19 18.29
C GLN A 263 -33.26 -7.01 19.36
N GLN A 264 -33.96 -7.81 20.16
CA GLN A 264 -33.33 -8.66 21.19
C GLN A 264 -32.36 -9.68 20.58
N GLN A 265 -32.72 -10.28 19.46
CA GLN A 265 -31.86 -11.26 18.78
C GLN A 265 -30.64 -10.62 18.13
N ILE A 266 -30.80 -9.42 17.57
CA ILE A 266 -29.68 -8.62 17.03
C ILE A 266 -28.69 -8.28 18.15
N HIS A 267 -29.18 -7.80 19.30
CA HIS A 267 -28.33 -7.45 20.44
C HIS A 267 -27.58 -8.66 20.97
N ARG A 268 -28.28 -9.80 21.14
CA ARG A 268 -27.67 -11.06 21.54
C ARG A 268 -26.58 -11.50 20.56
N PHE A 269 -26.91 -11.51 19.26
CA PHE A 269 -25.96 -11.89 18.21
C PHE A 269 -24.69 -11.04 18.31
N ILE A 270 -24.80 -9.71 18.35
CA ILE A 270 -23.65 -8.81 18.44
C ILE A 270 -22.81 -9.08 19.71
N GLY A 271 -23.47 -9.30 20.85
CA GLY A 271 -22.81 -9.60 22.12
C GLY A 271 -21.97 -10.88 22.07
N GLU A 272 -22.43 -11.91 21.36
CA GLU A 272 -21.77 -13.20 21.21
C GLU A 272 -20.58 -13.18 20.21
N GLN A 273 -20.47 -12.17 19.35
CA GLN A 273 -19.39 -12.09 18.35
C GLN A 273 -18.05 -11.54 18.89
N ASN A 274 -17.88 -11.40 20.21
CA ASN A 274 -16.61 -10.98 20.84
C ASN A 274 -15.97 -9.71 20.23
N GLY A 275 -16.80 -8.72 19.87
CA GLY A 275 -16.34 -7.47 19.25
C GLY A 275 -16.04 -7.54 17.75
N GLN A 276 -16.38 -8.65 17.08
CA GLN A 276 -16.28 -8.80 15.62
C GLN A 276 -17.61 -8.55 14.89
N ALA A 277 -18.57 -7.94 15.58
CA ALA A 277 -19.81 -7.46 14.99
C ALA A 277 -20.27 -6.14 15.62
N CYS A 278 -20.99 -5.35 14.85
CA CYS A 278 -21.66 -4.13 15.29
C CYS A 278 -22.84 -3.79 14.38
N LEU A 279 -23.76 -2.96 14.86
CA LEU A 279 -24.74 -2.32 13.99
C LEU A 279 -24.03 -1.39 13.00
N GLY A 280 -24.46 -1.41 11.75
CA GLY A 280 -23.89 -0.63 10.66
C GLY A 280 -24.93 0.21 9.93
N LEU A 281 -24.48 1.01 8.96
CA LEU A 281 -25.33 1.81 8.07
C LEU A 281 -26.37 2.64 8.85
N PHE A 282 -27.64 2.66 8.42
CA PHE A 282 -28.71 3.44 9.04
C PHE A 282 -28.96 3.06 10.50
N ALA A 283 -28.85 1.77 10.86
CA ALA A 283 -29.02 1.34 12.25
C ALA A 283 -27.91 1.90 13.17
N ALA A 284 -26.68 2.02 12.65
CA ALA A 284 -25.62 2.75 13.34
C ALA A 284 -25.90 4.25 13.44
N ALA A 285 -26.39 4.86 12.35
CA ALA A 285 -26.75 6.27 12.34
C ALA A 285 -27.82 6.58 13.40
N ASP A 286 -28.89 5.80 13.45
CA ASP A 286 -29.98 5.97 14.42
C ASP A 286 -29.49 5.78 15.86
N GLY A 287 -28.77 4.69 16.13
CA GLY A 287 -28.25 4.40 17.48
C GLY A 287 -27.23 5.42 17.99
N LEU A 288 -26.51 6.08 17.09
CA LEU A 288 -25.56 7.15 17.44
C LEU A 288 -26.20 8.54 17.50
N GLY A 289 -27.47 8.71 17.12
CA GLY A 289 -28.14 10.01 17.03
C GLY A 289 -27.75 10.82 15.80
N LEU A 290 -27.30 10.15 14.75
CA LEU A 290 -26.91 10.68 13.43
C LEU A 290 -28.03 10.51 12.39
N GLY A 291 -29.08 9.75 12.72
CA GLY A 291 -30.15 9.32 11.82
C GLY A 291 -30.97 10.47 11.25
N HIS A 292 -31.18 10.43 9.93
CA HIS A 292 -32.06 11.31 9.17
C HIS A 292 -33.04 10.52 8.29
N VAL A 293 -32.66 9.30 7.90
CA VAL A 293 -33.43 8.39 7.06
C VAL A 293 -33.83 7.15 7.86
N SER A 294 -35.10 6.76 7.77
CA SER A 294 -35.67 5.59 8.44
C SER A 294 -36.31 4.61 7.45
N GLY A 295 -36.62 3.39 7.91
CA GLY A 295 -37.40 2.41 7.14
C GLY A 295 -36.59 1.42 6.30
N VAL A 296 -35.26 1.41 6.45
CA VAL A 296 -34.38 0.37 5.88
C VAL A 296 -34.18 -0.73 6.92
N PRO A 297 -34.17 -2.03 6.54
CA PRO A 297 -33.82 -3.11 7.47
C PRO A 297 -32.48 -2.84 8.16
N PRO A 298 -32.34 -3.18 9.45
CA PRO A 298 -31.10 -2.95 10.18
C PRO A 298 -29.96 -3.81 9.62
N TYR A 299 -28.79 -3.20 9.47
CA TYR A 299 -27.58 -3.89 9.04
C TYR A 299 -26.71 -4.24 10.25
N ILE A 300 -26.20 -5.47 10.26
CA ILE A 300 -25.15 -5.90 11.20
C ILE A 300 -23.88 -6.15 10.39
N CYS A 301 -22.85 -5.36 10.67
CA CYS A 301 -21.52 -5.56 10.09
C CYS A 301 -20.81 -6.67 10.87
N VAL A 302 -20.24 -7.64 10.17
CA VAL A 302 -19.46 -8.76 10.73
C VAL A 302 -18.10 -8.88 10.05
N ALA A 303 -17.09 -9.38 10.76
CA ALA A 303 -15.75 -9.58 10.20
C ALA A 303 -15.73 -10.63 9.08
N LYS A 304 -16.57 -11.67 9.22
CA LYS A 304 -16.73 -12.76 8.26
C LYS A 304 -18.18 -13.22 8.27
N LEU A 305 -18.77 -13.43 7.10
CA LEU A 305 -20.11 -14.02 7.05
C LEU A 305 -20.10 -15.42 7.68
N PRO A 306 -21.08 -15.74 8.54
CA PRO A 306 -21.19 -17.06 9.12
C PRO A 306 -21.59 -18.09 8.05
N GLN A 307 -21.12 -19.32 8.22
CA GLN A 307 -21.64 -20.45 7.44
C GLN A 307 -22.98 -20.86 8.05
N LEU A 308 -24.05 -20.63 7.29
CA LEU A 308 -25.42 -20.93 7.74
C LEU A 308 -25.57 -22.43 7.98
N GLY A 309 -26.19 -22.80 9.10
CA GLY A 309 -26.37 -24.20 9.50
C GLY A 309 -25.17 -24.84 10.23
N SER A 310 -24.05 -24.12 10.40
CA SER A 310 -22.95 -24.62 11.22
C SER A 310 -23.29 -24.60 12.73
N PRO A 311 -22.94 -25.64 13.49
CA PRO A 311 -23.06 -25.61 14.95
C PRO A 311 -22.16 -24.48 15.49
N GLY A 312 -22.78 -23.46 16.11
CA GLY A 312 -22.07 -22.29 16.64
C GLY A 312 -22.78 -20.95 16.43
N ILE A 313 -23.79 -20.86 15.56
CA ILE A 313 -24.66 -19.68 15.49
C ILE A 313 -25.71 -19.82 16.59
N ALA A 314 -25.52 -19.11 17.70
CA ALA A 314 -26.36 -19.21 18.89
C ALA A 314 -27.77 -18.60 18.73
N VAL A 315 -28.03 -17.95 17.58
CA VAL A 315 -29.33 -17.35 17.28
C VAL A 315 -30.00 -18.11 16.13
N PRO A 316 -31.24 -18.60 16.31
CA PRO A 316 -31.97 -19.34 15.27
C PRO A 316 -32.46 -18.36 14.19
N MET A 317 -31.61 -18.18 13.19
CA MET A 317 -31.83 -17.32 12.02
C MET A 317 -31.64 -18.13 10.75
N VAL A 318 -32.39 -17.76 9.71
CA VAL A 318 -32.31 -18.37 8.38
C VAL A 318 -32.05 -17.28 7.34
N ALA A 319 -31.32 -17.63 6.29
CA ALA A 319 -31.26 -16.78 5.12
C ALA A 319 -32.66 -16.62 4.54
N TYR A 320 -33.00 -15.39 4.18
CA TYR A 320 -34.31 -15.04 3.67
C TYR A 320 -34.16 -14.07 2.48
N PRO A 321 -33.66 -14.56 1.33
CA PRO A 321 -33.38 -13.72 0.17
C PRO A 321 -34.65 -13.17 -0.49
N GLU A 322 -35.80 -13.77 -0.24
CA GLU A 322 -37.09 -13.40 -0.83
C GLU A 322 -37.95 -12.66 0.21
N GLY A 323 -38.25 -11.38 -0.03
CA GLY A 323 -39.15 -10.58 0.83
C GLY A 323 -38.44 -9.54 1.69
N VAL A 324 -39.10 -9.09 2.77
CA VAL A 324 -38.54 -8.11 3.72
C VAL A 324 -37.79 -8.85 4.83
N PRO A 325 -36.46 -8.70 4.95
CA PRO A 325 -35.69 -9.35 6.00
C PRO A 325 -35.87 -8.62 7.35
N ASP A 326 -35.68 -9.35 8.46
CA ASP A 326 -35.65 -8.76 9.80
C ASP A 326 -34.38 -7.91 10.01
N PHE A 327 -33.27 -8.34 9.40
CA PHE A 327 -31.99 -7.64 9.37
C PHE A 327 -31.11 -8.19 8.25
N ILE A 328 -30.01 -7.50 7.94
CA ILE A 328 -29.05 -7.91 6.91
C ILE A 328 -27.67 -8.08 7.55
N LEU A 329 -27.05 -9.26 7.36
CA LEU A 329 -25.64 -9.46 7.70
C LEU A 329 -24.79 -8.93 6.56
N ARG A 330 -23.83 -8.05 6.86
CA ARG A 330 -22.88 -7.51 5.89
C ARG A 330 -21.46 -7.80 6.34
N GLN A 331 -20.64 -8.37 5.46
CA GLN A 331 -19.21 -8.49 5.75
C GLN A 331 -18.49 -7.20 5.40
N THR A 332 -17.86 -6.59 6.42
CA THR A 332 -17.06 -5.38 6.21
C THR A 332 -15.76 -5.71 5.44
N LEU A 333 -15.36 -4.81 4.54
CA LEU A 333 -14.08 -4.91 3.82
C LEU A 333 -12.91 -4.39 4.66
N SER A 334 -13.19 -3.76 5.80
CA SER A 334 -12.18 -3.15 6.67
C SER A 334 -12.52 -3.45 8.14
N PRO A 335 -12.42 -4.73 8.56
CA PRO A 335 -12.79 -5.16 9.90
C PRO A 335 -11.95 -4.49 11.00
N GLN A 336 -10.65 -4.29 10.81
CA GLN A 336 -9.82 -3.60 11.82
C GLN A 336 -10.28 -2.15 12.00
N SER A 337 -10.57 -1.43 10.91
CA SER A 337 -11.07 -0.05 10.99
C SER A 337 -12.49 0.02 11.57
N THR A 338 -13.37 -0.91 11.18
CA THR A 338 -14.78 -0.93 11.61
C THR A 338 -14.89 -1.23 13.11
N PHE A 339 -14.25 -2.30 13.58
CA PHE A 339 -14.49 -2.81 14.92
C PHE A 339 -13.63 -2.16 15.99
N ARG A 340 -12.41 -1.72 15.66
CA ARG A 340 -11.59 -0.96 16.64
C ARG A 340 -12.19 0.43 16.90
N GLY A 341 -12.77 1.04 15.87
CA GLY A 341 -13.44 2.35 15.94
C GLY A 341 -14.83 2.31 16.58
N ALA A 342 -15.48 1.14 16.59
CA ALA A 342 -16.86 0.98 17.01
C ALA A 342 -17.14 1.53 18.41
N VAL A 343 -18.25 2.23 18.55
CA VAL A 343 -18.72 2.83 19.81
C VAL A 343 -19.72 1.89 20.47
N ARG A 344 -19.65 1.75 21.79
CA ARG A 344 -20.65 1.00 22.57
C ARG A 344 -21.62 1.95 23.26
N ARG A 345 -22.92 1.72 23.10
CA ARG A 345 -24.00 2.37 23.87
C ARG A 345 -24.97 1.29 24.35
N ASP A 346 -25.33 1.31 25.62
CA ASP A 346 -26.27 0.36 26.23
C ASP A 346 -25.94 -1.11 25.91
N GLY A 347 -24.65 -1.47 26.01
CA GLY A 347 -24.16 -2.82 25.74
C GLY A 347 -24.10 -3.22 24.25
N THR A 348 -24.54 -2.36 23.35
CA THR A 348 -24.57 -2.63 21.90
C THR A 348 -23.45 -1.89 21.19
N ALA A 349 -22.76 -2.57 20.27
CA ALA A 349 -21.72 -1.95 19.45
C ALA A 349 -22.30 -1.37 18.16
N TYR A 350 -21.88 -0.16 17.81
CA TYR A 350 -22.26 0.58 16.61
C TYR A 350 -20.99 0.98 15.84
N ALA A 351 -21.03 0.88 14.52
CA ALA A 351 -19.99 1.43 13.66
C ALA A 351 -19.82 2.93 13.96
N ASP A 352 -18.59 3.43 14.00
CA ASP A 352 -18.32 4.84 14.29
C ASP A 352 -18.82 5.79 13.20
N VAL A 353 -18.88 7.08 13.52
CA VAL A 353 -19.39 8.12 12.61
C VAL A 353 -18.71 8.14 11.24
N ILE A 354 -17.41 7.85 11.15
CA ILE A 354 -16.70 7.81 9.85
C ILE A 354 -17.12 6.56 9.09
N GLN A 355 -17.14 5.39 9.75
CA GLN A 355 -17.58 4.16 9.11
C GLN A 355 -19.04 4.24 8.63
N THR A 356 -19.95 4.75 9.47
CA THR A 356 -21.34 4.97 9.11
C THR A 356 -21.47 5.89 7.90
N TRP A 357 -20.73 7.00 7.89
CA TRP A 357 -20.70 7.92 6.75
C TRP A 357 -20.21 7.24 5.46
N LEU A 358 -19.15 6.43 5.53
CA LEU A 358 -18.64 5.67 4.38
C LEU A 358 -19.66 4.65 3.88
N ASP A 359 -20.27 3.88 4.79
CA ASP A 359 -21.15 2.78 4.44
C ASP A 359 -22.48 3.26 3.83
N VAL A 360 -23.05 4.37 4.36
CA VAL A 360 -24.30 4.92 3.82
C VAL A 360 -24.10 5.71 2.53
N SER A 361 -22.90 6.25 2.27
CA SER A 361 -22.63 7.11 1.09
C SER A 361 -23.05 6.51 -0.24
N ASN A 362 -22.97 5.19 -0.38
CA ASN A 362 -23.28 4.49 -1.63
C ASN A 362 -24.49 3.55 -1.50
N HIS A 363 -25.25 3.67 -0.43
CA HIS A 363 -26.42 2.84 -0.22
C HIS A 363 -27.59 3.30 -1.11
N PRO A 364 -28.26 2.38 -1.85
CA PRO A 364 -29.31 2.75 -2.80
C PRO A 364 -30.51 3.47 -2.15
N SER A 365 -30.83 3.13 -0.89
CA SER A 365 -31.95 3.72 -0.15
C SER A 365 -31.58 5.06 0.47
N ARG A 366 -31.67 6.17 -0.28
CA ARG A 366 -31.38 7.55 0.20
C ARG A 366 -30.05 7.67 0.97
N GLY A 367 -29.09 6.81 0.68
CA GLY A 367 -27.82 6.75 1.41
C GLY A 367 -26.99 8.02 1.29
N GLN A 368 -26.99 8.62 0.10
CA GLN A 368 -26.33 9.91 -0.15
C GLN A 368 -26.87 11.03 0.76
N GLU A 369 -28.18 11.05 1.02
CA GLU A 369 -28.79 12.07 1.87
C GLU A 369 -28.38 11.89 3.34
N GLN A 370 -28.37 10.65 3.83
CA GLN A 370 -27.87 10.32 5.16
C GLN A 370 -26.38 10.69 5.31
N ALA A 371 -25.56 10.40 4.29
CA ALA A 371 -24.14 10.72 4.30
C ALA A 371 -23.88 12.23 4.27
N ASP A 372 -24.63 12.98 3.46
CA ASP A 372 -24.58 14.44 3.40
C ASP A 372 -24.97 15.07 4.74
N HIS A 373 -26.01 14.54 5.39
CA HIS A 373 -26.41 14.97 6.73
C HIS A 373 -25.29 14.73 7.74
N ILE A 374 -24.70 13.52 7.77
CA ILE A 374 -23.60 13.20 8.68
C ILE A 374 -22.40 14.14 8.45
N GLN A 375 -22.06 14.37 7.18
CA GLN A 375 -20.97 15.25 6.81
C GLN A 375 -21.20 16.68 7.31
N ARG A 376 -22.36 17.27 7.02
CA ARG A 376 -22.66 18.67 7.37
C ARG A 376 -22.79 18.89 8.89
N SER A 377 -23.43 17.96 9.59
CA SER A 377 -23.79 18.09 11.00
C SER A 377 -22.66 17.70 11.94
N PHE A 378 -21.89 16.65 11.61
CA PHE A 378 -20.94 16.03 12.55
C PHE A 378 -19.48 16.06 12.08
N LEU A 379 -19.22 15.84 10.79
CA LEU A 379 -17.83 15.75 10.28
C LEU A 379 -17.29 17.07 9.71
N ARG A 380 -18.13 18.07 9.45
CA ARG A 380 -17.73 19.33 8.80
C ARG A 380 -16.52 19.97 9.45
N LYS A 381 -16.53 20.13 10.79
CA LYS A 381 -15.40 20.74 11.52
C LYS A 381 -14.12 19.92 11.40
N VAL A 382 -14.22 18.60 11.29
CA VAL A 382 -13.08 17.68 11.14
C VAL A 382 -12.48 17.78 9.74
N ILE A 383 -13.35 17.89 8.73
CA ILE A 383 -13.00 17.95 7.30
C ILE A 383 -12.46 19.33 6.92
N GLU A 384 -13.09 20.40 7.40
CA GLU A 384 -12.74 21.79 7.11
C GLU A 384 -11.73 22.37 8.11
N ALA A 385 -11.25 21.58 9.07
CA ALA A 385 -10.29 22.02 10.08
C ALA A 385 -9.12 22.76 9.42
N LYS A 386 -9.14 24.09 9.55
CA LYS A 386 -8.07 24.95 9.04
C LYS A 386 -6.90 24.83 9.99
N HIS A 387 -5.74 24.50 9.44
CA HIS A 387 -4.50 24.47 10.20
C HIS A 387 -4.18 25.89 10.62
N THR A 388 -4.46 26.18 11.88
CA THR A 388 -3.82 27.30 12.58
C THR A 388 -2.44 26.85 13.05
#